data_AF-A8RZ35-F1
#
_entry.id   AF-A8RZ35-F1
#
_cell.length_a   1.000
_cell.length_b   1.000
_cell.length_c   1.000
_cell.angle_alpha   90.00
_cell.angle_beta   90.00
_cell.angle_gamma   90.00
#
_symmetry.space_group_name_H-M   'P 1'
#
loop_
_entity.id
_entity.type
_entity.pdbx_description
1 polymer ?
#
loop_
_entity_poly.entity_id
_entity_poly.type
_entity_poly.pdbx_seq_one_letter_code
_entity_poly.pdbx_strand_id
1 'polypeptide(L)'
;MKAKLEIIGSMAAFGTIGAFVRHIPLPSGELALYRALIAAGAIFLWQLCSGQGTGIKDAKAELHLLILSGAAIGINWILFFEAYRYTTVAMATLSYYFAPVIVTVASPFLFKEKLTARQVFCFIMSTLGLVLVIGVSRGGSSSDLIGILFGLGAAVFYASVVLLNKSIRHVSGINRTFFQFLAAILVLTPYVCLTGGSHLLDMDALGVINLLVVGVFHTGICYCMYFSSLRYLKGQEASILSYIDPLVAILVSVTFLHETITVFQVVGGGMILGFTVVNEVRMRAGGGDPDPREAAVPAAHPPFTRCISNASAVSSLPGKEKNIPCQSVVKITPY
;
A
#
# COMPACT_ATOMS: atom_id res chain seq x y z
N MET A 1 -15.87 -12.75 5.37
CA MET A 1 -15.89 -12.88 3.89
C MET A 1 -15.60 -11.55 3.19
N LYS A 2 -16.31 -10.46 3.51
CA LYS A 2 -16.11 -9.13 2.91
C LYS A 2 -14.63 -8.66 2.88
N ALA A 3 -13.94 -8.67 4.02
CA ALA A 3 -12.53 -8.24 4.09
C ALA A 3 -11.57 -9.07 3.21
N LYS A 4 -11.82 -10.39 3.07
CA LYS A 4 -11.03 -11.25 2.17
C LYS A 4 -11.23 -10.87 0.71
N LEU A 5 -12.47 -10.57 0.34
CA LEU A 5 -12.79 -10.13 -1.03
C LEU A 5 -12.17 -8.75 -1.33
N GLU A 6 -12.17 -7.84 -0.34
CA GLU A 6 -11.55 -6.51 -0.47
C GLU A 6 -10.04 -6.59 -0.70
N ILE A 7 -9.32 -7.43 0.06
CA ILE A 7 -7.88 -7.59 -0.15
C ILE A 7 -7.56 -8.31 -1.46
N ILE A 8 -8.30 -9.37 -1.81
CA ILE A 8 -8.11 -10.09 -3.08
C ILE A 8 -8.33 -9.14 -4.27
N GLY A 9 -9.42 -8.37 -4.23
CA GLY A 9 -9.74 -7.41 -5.28
C GLY A 9 -8.70 -6.30 -5.40
N SER A 10 -8.25 -5.73 -4.28
CA SER A 10 -7.21 -4.68 -4.30
C SER A 10 -5.86 -5.18 -4.79
N MET A 11 -5.44 -6.39 -4.39
CA MET A 11 -4.17 -6.98 -4.85
C MET A 11 -4.21 -7.35 -6.33
N ALA A 12 -5.32 -7.91 -6.81
CA ALA A 12 -5.49 -8.17 -8.23
C ALA A 12 -5.47 -6.86 -9.03
N ALA A 13 -6.11 -5.80 -8.54
CA ALA A 13 -6.07 -4.48 -9.18
C ALA A 13 -4.65 -3.88 -9.15
N PHE A 14 -3.91 -3.97 -8.05
CA PHE A 14 -2.51 -3.51 -8.03
C PHE A 14 -1.66 -4.18 -9.09
N GLY A 15 -1.85 -5.49 -9.31
CA GLY A 15 -1.10 -6.22 -10.31
C GLY A 15 -1.35 -5.72 -11.74
N THR A 16 -2.55 -5.20 -12.04
CA THR A 16 -2.85 -4.69 -13.39
C THR A 16 -2.34 -3.27 -13.64
N ILE A 17 -1.77 -2.58 -12.64
CA ILE A 17 -1.36 -1.17 -12.76
C ILE A 17 -0.34 -0.92 -13.88
N GLY A 18 0.57 -1.87 -14.11
CA GLY A 18 1.63 -1.76 -15.12
C GLY A 18 1.09 -1.61 -16.54
N ALA A 19 -0.06 -2.21 -16.85
CA ALA A 19 -0.70 -2.08 -18.16
C ALA A 19 -1.18 -0.64 -18.42
N PHE A 20 -1.78 0.01 -17.42
CA PHE A 20 -2.25 1.38 -17.56
C PHE A 20 -1.09 2.39 -17.58
N VAL A 21 -0.09 2.18 -16.71
CA VAL A 21 1.06 3.08 -16.59
C VAL A 21 1.85 3.21 -17.88
N ARG A 22 1.97 2.12 -18.66
CA ARG A 22 2.70 2.15 -19.94
C ARG A 22 2.06 3.04 -21.00
N HIS A 23 0.76 3.30 -20.89
CA HIS A 23 0.01 4.17 -21.81
C HIS A 23 -0.10 5.62 -21.31
N ILE A 24 0.61 5.99 -20.23
CA ILE A 24 0.64 7.35 -19.71
C ILE A 24 1.98 7.97 -20.12
N PRO A 25 2.00 8.93 -21.07
CA PRO A 25 3.23 9.54 -21.57
C PRO A 25 3.77 10.62 -20.61
N LEU A 26 3.76 10.34 -19.30
CA LEU A 26 4.28 11.24 -18.28
C LEU A 26 5.59 10.71 -17.70
N PRO A 27 6.53 11.59 -17.32
CA PRO A 27 7.65 11.24 -16.48
C PRO A 27 7.20 10.59 -15.16
N SER A 28 8.04 9.69 -14.62
CA SER A 28 7.76 8.90 -13.41
C SER A 28 7.37 9.77 -12.21
N GLY A 29 8.02 10.93 -12.05
CA GLY A 29 7.71 11.91 -11.01
C GLY A 29 6.33 12.55 -11.18
N GLU A 30 5.98 12.95 -12.39
CA GLU A 30 4.68 13.55 -12.70
C GLU A 30 3.56 12.54 -12.51
N LEU A 31 3.73 11.32 -13.02
CA LEU A 31 2.78 10.22 -12.81
C LEU A 31 2.55 9.98 -11.31
N ALA A 32 3.62 9.90 -10.52
CA ALA A 32 3.55 9.72 -9.08
C ALA A 32 2.82 10.88 -8.38
N LEU A 33 3.08 12.13 -8.78
CA LEU A 33 2.45 13.32 -8.22
C LEU A 33 0.96 13.36 -8.54
N TYR A 34 0.59 13.21 -9.81
CA TYR A 34 -0.80 13.31 -10.24
C TYR A 34 -1.66 12.18 -9.70
N ARG A 35 -1.17 10.94 -9.61
CA ARG A 35 -1.91 9.87 -8.93
C ARG A 35 -2.13 10.18 -7.44
N ALA A 36 -1.15 10.80 -6.77
CA ALA A 36 -1.26 11.18 -5.37
C ALA A 36 -2.31 12.26 -5.17
N LEU A 37 -2.29 13.29 -6.03
CA LEU A 37 -3.25 14.39 -6.03
C LEU A 37 -4.67 13.89 -6.28
N ILE A 38 -4.86 13.06 -7.30
CA ILE A 38 -6.18 12.49 -7.65
C ILE A 38 -6.70 11.62 -6.50
N ALA A 39 -5.86 10.74 -5.93
CA ALA A 39 -6.26 9.88 -4.83
C ALA A 39 -6.57 10.66 -3.54
N ALA A 40 -5.73 11.63 -3.17
CA ALA A 40 -5.97 12.50 -2.02
C ALA A 40 -7.25 13.33 -2.20
N GLY A 41 -7.48 13.87 -3.40
CA GLY A 41 -8.71 14.60 -3.75
C GLY A 41 -9.96 13.73 -3.68
N ALA A 42 -9.89 12.50 -4.19
CA ALA A 42 -11.00 11.55 -4.11
C ALA A 42 -11.32 11.15 -2.66
N ILE A 43 -10.30 10.88 -1.84
CA ILE A 43 -10.47 10.57 -0.41
C ILE A 43 -11.06 11.79 0.32
N PHE A 44 -10.56 12.99 0.05
CA PHE A 44 -11.05 14.22 0.65
C PHE A 44 -12.52 14.48 0.30
N LEU A 45 -12.90 14.34 -0.97
CA LEU A 45 -14.28 14.48 -1.42
C LEU A 45 -15.19 13.45 -0.73
N TRP A 46 -14.74 12.21 -0.62
CA TRP A 46 -15.46 11.17 0.09
C TRP A 46 -15.63 11.48 1.59
N GLN A 47 -14.61 12.01 2.26
CA GLN A 47 -14.69 12.45 3.66
C GLN A 47 -15.72 13.56 3.85
N LEU A 48 -15.75 14.55 2.95
CA LEU A 48 -16.74 15.63 2.95
C LEU A 48 -18.17 15.08 2.79
N CYS A 49 -18.39 14.21 1.80
CA CYS A 49 -19.71 13.63 1.54
C CYS A 49 -20.18 12.67 2.65
N SER A 50 -19.25 11.98 3.32
CA SER A 50 -19.56 11.01 4.38
C SER A 50 -19.72 11.65 5.77
N GLY A 51 -19.44 12.96 5.90
CA GLY A 51 -19.43 13.65 7.19
C GLY A 51 -18.35 13.15 8.15
N GLN A 52 -17.36 12.39 7.67
CA GLN A 52 -16.27 11.90 8.50
C GLN A 52 -15.20 12.99 8.64
N GLY A 53 -14.91 13.38 9.87
CA GLY A 53 -13.86 14.37 10.14
C GLY A 53 -12.47 13.87 9.71
N THR A 54 -11.60 14.79 9.31
CA THR A 54 -10.23 14.53 8.81
C THR A 54 -9.26 13.94 9.85
N GLY A 55 -9.72 13.62 11.07
CA GLY A 55 -8.91 12.98 12.11
C GLY A 55 -7.65 13.76 12.52
N ILE A 56 -7.61 15.08 12.27
CA ILE A 56 -6.42 15.92 12.48
C ILE A 56 -5.89 15.83 13.91
N LYS A 57 -6.79 15.68 14.90
CA LYS A 57 -6.41 15.59 16.32
C LYS A 57 -5.56 14.35 16.60
N ASP A 58 -5.94 13.20 16.04
CA ASP A 58 -5.23 11.94 16.22
C ASP A 58 -3.91 11.94 15.42
N ALA A 59 -3.92 12.58 14.25
CA ALA A 59 -2.74 12.68 13.39
C ALA A 59 -1.62 13.55 13.99
N LYS A 60 -1.93 14.53 14.86
CA LYS A 60 -0.91 15.41 15.46
C LYS A 60 0.13 14.65 16.28
N ALA A 61 -0.28 13.62 17.01
CA ALA A 61 0.62 12.85 17.87
C ALA A 61 1.64 12.02 17.05
N GLU A 62 1.23 11.56 15.86
CA GLU A 62 2.03 10.67 15.01
C GLU A 62 2.45 11.34 13.70
N LEU A 63 2.39 12.69 13.65
CA LEU A 63 2.58 13.47 12.42
C LEU A 63 3.96 13.24 11.79
N HIS A 64 5.00 13.14 12.60
CA HIS A 64 6.36 12.87 12.13
C HIS A 64 6.48 11.51 11.42
N LEU A 65 5.81 10.46 11.94
CA LEU A 65 5.78 9.14 11.29
C LEU A 65 4.94 9.16 10.01
N LEU A 66 3.83 9.91 9.99
CA LEU A 66 3.00 10.07 8.80
C LEU A 66 3.75 10.80 7.68
N ILE A 67 4.47 11.88 8.03
CA ILE A 67 5.29 12.63 7.07
C ILE A 67 6.42 11.77 6.54
N LEU A 68 7.19 11.12 7.42
CA LEU A 68 8.30 10.28 7.00
C LEU A 68 7.84 9.10 6.14
N SER A 69 6.72 8.49 6.50
CA SER A 69 6.12 7.42 5.70
C SER A 69 5.57 7.94 4.37
N GLY A 70 4.94 9.10 4.32
CA GLY A 70 4.44 9.68 3.07
C GLY A 70 5.59 10.09 2.14
N ALA A 71 6.66 10.65 2.67
CA ALA A 71 7.88 10.92 1.93
C ALA A 71 8.49 9.64 1.35
N ALA A 72 8.55 8.57 2.14
CA ALA A 72 9.00 7.27 1.67
C ALA A 72 8.10 6.71 0.57
N ILE A 73 6.77 6.91 0.63
CA ILE A 73 5.83 6.54 -0.46
C ILE A 73 6.14 7.34 -1.74
N GLY A 74 6.36 8.65 -1.63
CA GLY A 74 6.69 9.48 -2.79
C GLY A 74 7.97 9.02 -3.48
N ILE A 75 9.04 8.82 -2.71
CA ILE A 75 10.33 8.34 -3.25
C ILE A 75 10.21 6.92 -3.81
N ASN A 76 9.49 6.04 -3.11
CA ASN A 76 9.17 4.69 -3.58
C ASN A 76 8.52 4.71 -4.97
N TRP A 77 7.51 5.55 -5.19
CA TRP A 77 6.83 5.65 -6.48
C TRP A 77 7.72 6.20 -7.59
N ILE A 78 8.55 7.22 -7.31
CA ILE A 78 9.51 7.72 -8.29
C ILE A 78 10.41 6.57 -8.76
N LEU A 79 11.07 5.88 -7.82
CA LEU A 79 12.00 4.80 -8.15
C LEU A 79 11.30 3.63 -8.86
N PHE A 80 10.09 3.27 -8.41
CA PHE A 80 9.37 2.14 -8.99
C PHE A 80 8.91 2.41 -10.42
N PHE A 81 8.38 3.61 -10.70
CA PHE A 81 8.00 3.98 -12.06
C PHE A 81 9.21 4.23 -12.95
N GLU A 82 10.31 4.74 -12.40
CA GLU A 82 11.57 4.86 -13.13
C GLU A 82 12.08 3.48 -13.54
N ALA A 83 11.95 2.45 -12.69
CA ALA A 83 12.30 1.08 -13.05
C ALA A 83 11.59 0.61 -14.33
N TYR A 84 10.29 0.91 -14.50
CA TYR A 84 9.54 0.55 -15.72
C TYR A 84 10.04 1.24 -17.00
N ARG A 85 10.80 2.33 -16.90
CA ARG A 85 11.41 2.99 -18.05
C ARG A 85 12.69 2.31 -18.52
N TYR A 86 13.39 1.67 -17.60
CA TYR A 86 14.71 1.09 -17.84
C TYR A 86 14.67 -0.43 -18.02
N THR A 87 13.64 -1.11 -17.51
CA THR A 87 13.46 -2.56 -17.61
C THR A 87 11.98 -2.93 -17.82
N THR A 88 11.71 -4.19 -18.11
CA THR A 88 10.36 -4.76 -18.22
C THR A 88 9.56 -4.68 -16.91
N VAL A 89 8.23 -4.68 -17.02
CA VAL A 89 7.32 -4.69 -15.86
C VAL A 89 7.61 -5.90 -14.98
N ALA A 90 7.77 -7.10 -15.58
CA ALA A 90 8.12 -8.29 -14.82
C ALA A 90 9.40 -8.14 -13.97
N MET A 91 10.47 -7.60 -14.54
CA MET A 91 11.76 -7.44 -13.86
C MET A 91 11.70 -6.41 -12.73
N ALA A 92 11.10 -5.25 -13.00
CA ALA A 92 10.90 -4.21 -11.99
C ALA A 92 10.05 -4.73 -10.83
N THR A 93 8.95 -5.43 -11.14
CA THR A 93 8.06 -6.03 -10.15
C THR A 93 8.77 -7.11 -9.32
N LEU A 94 9.45 -8.07 -9.93
CA LEU A 94 10.19 -9.11 -9.19
C LEU A 94 11.26 -8.53 -8.27
N SER A 95 11.98 -7.51 -8.73
CA SER A 95 12.97 -6.78 -7.93
C SER A 95 12.31 -6.04 -6.76
N TYR A 96 11.15 -5.44 -6.99
CA TYR A 96 10.34 -4.76 -5.99
C TYR A 96 9.83 -5.71 -4.89
N TYR A 97 9.40 -6.93 -5.26
CA TYR A 97 8.96 -7.96 -4.31
C TYR A 97 10.08 -8.56 -3.47
N PHE A 98 11.31 -8.08 -3.61
CA PHE A 98 12.34 -8.31 -2.62
C PHE A 98 12.10 -7.51 -1.32
N ALA A 99 11.17 -6.55 -1.31
CA ALA A 99 10.89 -5.70 -0.14
C ALA A 99 10.55 -6.46 1.16
N PRO A 100 9.70 -7.51 1.17
CA PRO A 100 9.41 -8.24 2.41
C PRO A 100 10.63 -9.00 2.96
N VAL A 101 11.57 -9.38 2.09
CA VAL A 101 12.86 -9.94 2.48
C VAL A 101 13.70 -8.88 3.19
N ILE A 102 13.72 -7.65 2.68
CA ILE A 102 14.36 -6.50 3.35
C ILE A 102 13.71 -6.23 4.72
N VAL A 103 12.38 -6.25 4.80
CA VAL A 103 11.64 -6.09 6.08
C VAL A 103 12.04 -7.19 7.08
N THR A 104 12.14 -8.44 6.64
CA THR A 104 12.51 -9.58 7.49
C THR A 104 13.90 -9.39 8.10
N VAL A 105 14.86 -8.88 7.32
CA VAL A 105 16.21 -8.63 7.81
C VAL A 105 16.26 -7.38 8.68
N ALA A 106 15.55 -6.31 8.32
CA ALA A 106 15.57 -5.04 9.04
C ALA A 106 14.83 -5.09 10.39
N SER A 107 13.74 -5.87 10.51
CA SER A 107 12.91 -5.93 11.73
C SER A 107 13.72 -6.32 12.98
N PRO A 108 14.57 -7.37 12.96
CA PRO A 108 15.47 -7.71 14.07
C PRO A 108 16.38 -6.58 14.53
N PHE A 109 16.94 -5.79 13.61
CA PHE A 109 17.83 -4.69 13.98
C PHE A 109 17.07 -3.50 14.59
N LEU A 110 15.87 -3.19 14.07
CA LEU A 110 15.06 -2.06 14.55
C LEU A 110 14.27 -2.39 15.82
N PHE A 111 13.72 -3.60 15.92
CA PHE A 111 12.84 -4.04 17.02
C PHE A 111 13.54 -4.96 18.02
N LYS A 112 14.86 -5.21 17.85
CA LYS A 112 15.67 -6.10 18.71
C LYS A 112 15.12 -7.53 18.81
N GLU A 113 14.48 -8.00 17.74
CA GLU A 113 14.01 -9.38 17.62
C GLU A 113 15.18 -10.32 17.28
N LYS A 114 15.07 -11.62 17.59
CA LYS A 114 16.13 -12.59 17.25
C LYS A 114 15.98 -13.07 15.81
N LEU A 115 17.05 -12.99 15.02
CA LEU A 115 17.13 -13.65 13.71
C LEU A 115 17.23 -15.17 13.91
N THR A 116 16.28 -15.88 13.34
CA THR A 116 16.31 -17.35 13.27
C THR A 116 17.16 -17.79 12.08
N ALA A 117 17.86 -18.93 12.21
CA ALA A 117 18.63 -19.52 11.11
C ALA A 117 17.78 -19.74 9.84
N ARG A 118 16.47 -19.94 10.03
CA ARG A 118 15.50 -20.08 8.95
C ARG A 118 15.22 -18.78 8.19
N GLN A 119 15.09 -17.64 8.89
CA GLN A 119 14.97 -16.33 8.24
C GLN A 119 16.21 -16.04 7.40
N VAL A 120 17.40 -16.39 7.91
CA VAL A 120 18.66 -16.28 7.16
C VAL A 120 18.64 -17.18 5.92
N PHE A 121 18.17 -18.42 6.03
CA PHE A 121 18.02 -19.30 4.89
C PHE A 121 17.04 -18.76 3.83
N CYS A 122 15.85 -18.31 4.24
CA CYS A 122 14.89 -17.68 3.34
C CYS A 122 15.46 -16.43 2.66
N PHE A 123 16.20 -15.60 3.41
CA PHE A 123 16.91 -14.46 2.86
C PHE A 123 17.89 -14.88 1.76
N ILE A 124 18.79 -15.83 2.05
CA ILE A 124 19.78 -16.33 1.09
C ILE A 124 19.08 -16.86 -0.17
N MET A 125 18.03 -17.66 -0.01
CA MET A 125 17.31 -18.23 -1.15
C MET A 125 16.58 -17.17 -1.97
N SER A 126 15.93 -16.18 -1.34
CA SER A 126 15.34 -15.06 -2.07
C SER A 126 16.40 -14.21 -2.78
N THR A 127 17.57 -14.00 -2.17
CA THR A 127 18.70 -13.30 -2.81
C THR A 127 19.21 -14.07 -4.02
N LEU A 128 19.35 -15.41 -3.93
CA LEU A 128 19.69 -16.24 -5.09
C LEU A 128 18.63 -16.15 -6.19
N GLY A 129 17.35 -16.10 -5.81
CA GLY A 129 16.26 -15.86 -6.74
C GLY A 129 16.40 -14.53 -7.48
N LEU A 130 16.73 -13.45 -6.76
CA LEU A 130 17.01 -12.14 -7.35
C LEU A 130 18.23 -12.16 -8.27
N VAL A 131 19.32 -12.82 -7.87
CA VAL A 131 20.51 -13.00 -8.72
C VAL A 131 20.16 -13.79 -9.99
N LEU A 132 19.27 -14.78 -9.90
CA LEU A 132 18.81 -15.54 -11.06
C LEU A 132 17.96 -14.68 -11.99
N VAL A 133 17.08 -13.83 -11.44
CA VAL A 133 16.32 -12.84 -12.21
C VAL A 133 17.27 -11.88 -12.95
N ILE A 134 18.32 -11.39 -12.27
CA ILE A 134 19.33 -10.47 -12.83
C ILE A 134 20.24 -11.16 -13.87
N GLY A 135 20.78 -12.33 -13.54
CA GLY A 135 21.84 -13.02 -14.28
C GLY A 135 21.44 -13.52 -15.66
N VAL A 136 20.17 -13.38 -16.01
CA VAL A 136 19.57 -13.80 -17.28
C VAL A 136 19.56 -12.68 -18.30
N SER A 137 19.96 -11.48 -17.88
CA SER A 137 20.40 -10.43 -18.77
C SER A 137 21.74 -10.81 -19.44
N ARG A 138 21.81 -11.98 -20.10
CA ARG A 138 22.93 -12.40 -20.95
C ARG A 138 22.99 -11.59 -22.27
N GLY A 139 22.02 -10.70 -22.47
CA GLY A 139 22.06 -9.56 -23.40
C GLY A 139 21.68 -8.25 -22.69
N GLY A 140 21.85 -8.18 -21.37
CA GLY A 140 21.41 -7.07 -20.55
C GLY A 140 22.06 -5.79 -20.95
N SER A 141 21.25 -4.91 -21.51
CA SER A 141 21.67 -3.54 -21.68
C SER A 141 22.01 -2.97 -20.31
N SER A 142 22.94 -2.01 -20.24
CA SER A 142 23.19 -1.25 -19.01
C SER A 142 21.90 -0.65 -18.42
N SER A 143 20.88 -0.43 -19.26
CA SER A 143 19.53 0.00 -18.89
C SER A 143 18.82 -0.99 -17.96
N ASP A 144 18.84 -2.29 -18.26
CA ASP A 144 18.09 -3.28 -17.46
C ASP A 144 18.59 -3.34 -16.02
N LEU A 145 19.91 -3.26 -15.82
CA LEU A 145 20.51 -3.23 -14.49
C LEU A 145 20.11 -1.96 -13.72
N ILE A 146 20.08 -0.81 -14.39
CA ILE A 146 19.62 0.46 -13.80
C ILE A 146 18.16 0.32 -13.34
N GLY A 147 17.30 -0.29 -14.18
CA GLY A 147 15.91 -0.55 -13.83
C GLY A 147 15.75 -1.44 -12.60
N ILE A 148 16.55 -2.50 -12.49
CA ILE A 148 16.57 -3.38 -11.31
C ILE A 148 17.02 -2.63 -10.06
N LEU A 149 18.06 -1.81 -10.15
CA LEU A 149 18.54 -0.99 -9.03
C LEU A 149 17.46 0.00 -8.56
N PHE A 150 16.74 0.61 -9.49
CA PHE A 150 15.56 1.42 -9.18
C PHE A 150 14.47 0.60 -8.49
N GLY A 151 14.16 -0.61 -8.98
CA GLY A 151 13.20 -1.52 -8.34
C GLY A 151 13.60 -1.93 -6.92
N LEU A 152 14.88 -2.23 -6.68
CA LEU A 152 15.40 -2.52 -5.34
C LEU A 152 15.43 -1.30 -4.42
N GLY A 153 15.78 -0.12 -4.95
CA GLY A 153 15.65 1.14 -4.23
C GLY A 153 14.21 1.38 -3.79
N ALA A 154 13.26 1.18 -4.70
CA ALA A 154 11.84 1.25 -4.39
C ALA A 154 11.44 0.22 -3.31
N ALA A 155 11.98 -1.01 -3.36
CA ALA A 155 11.75 -2.04 -2.35
C ALA A 155 12.22 -1.61 -0.95
N VAL A 156 13.37 -0.92 -0.83
CA VAL A 156 13.88 -0.38 0.45
C VAL A 156 12.92 0.68 1.01
N PHE A 157 12.45 1.60 0.18
CA PHE A 157 11.48 2.61 0.62
C PHE A 157 10.13 1.98 0.98
N TYR A 158 9.68 0.96 0.25
CA TYR A 158 8.49 0.20 0.62
C TYR A 158 8.65 -0.50 1.98
N ALA A 159 9.77 -1.16 2.21
CA ALA A 159 10.09 -1.76 3.50
C ALA A 159 10.06 -0.70 4.61
N SER A 160 10.63 0.48 4.36
CA SER A 160 10.62 1.61 5.28
C SER A 160 9.19 2.09 5.59
N VAL A 161 8.33 2.19 4.56
CA VAL A 161 6.90 2.46 4.72
C VAL A 161 6.29 1.39 5.63
N VAL A 162 6.42 0.10 5.34
CA VAL A 162 5.84 -0.98 6.17
C VAL A 162 6.29 -0.87 7.63
N LEU A 163 7.59 -0.65 7.89
CA LEU A 163 8.14 -0.55 9.24
C LEU A 163 7.67 0.70 9.99
N LEU A 164 7.68 1.87 9.35
CA LEU A 164 7.10 3.10 9.92
C LEU A 164 5.61 2.93 10.18
N ASN A 165 4.94 2.19 9.31
CA ASN A 165 3.52 1.98 9.40
C ASN A 165 3.13 1.10 10.59
N LYS A 166 4.00 0.16 10.98
CA LYS A 166 3.86 -0.67 12.20
C LYS A 166 3.87 0.16 13.49
N SER A 167 4.52 1.33 13.47
CA SER A 167 4.66 2.22 14.63
C SER A 167 3.51 3.21 14.83
N ILE A 168 2.65 3.42 13.83
CA ILE A 168 1.48 4.31 13.89
C ILE A 168 0.28 3.53 14.43
N ARG A 169 -0.34 4.01 15.52
CA ARG A 169 -1.38 3.28 16.27
C ARG A 169 -2.71 4.01 16.36
N HIS A 170 -2.71 5.34 16.37
CA HIS A 170 -3.88 6.13 16.76
C HIS A 170 -4.68 6.65 15.58
N VAL A 171 -4.14 6.56 14.37
CA VAL A 171 -4.75 7.12 13.16
C VAL A 171 -5.49 6.04 12.37
N SER A 172 -6.75 6.33 12.00
CA SER A 172 -7.56 5.43 11.16
C SER A 172 -6.92 5.19 9.79
N GLY A 173 -7.18 4.03 9.15
CA GLY A 173 -6.55 3.67 7.88
C GLY A 173 -6.81 4.67 6.74
N ILE A 174 -8.01 5.24 6.67
CA ILE A 174 -8.37 6.24 5.65
C ILE A 174 -7.64 7.57 5.93
N ASN A 175 -7.66 8.06 7.18
CA ASN A 175 -6.99 9.32 7.54
C ASN A 175 -5.47 9.19 7.38
N ARG A 176 -4.91 8.05 7.76
CA ARG A 176 -3.50 7.72 7.57
C ARG A 176 -3.10 7.79 6.09
N THR A 177 -3.87 7.15 5.21
CA THR A 177 -3.64 7.17 3.76
C THR A 177 -3.70 8.61 3.23
N PHE A 178 -4.68 9.39 3.67
CA PHE A 178 -4.82 10.79 3.30
C PHE A 178 -3.60 11.63 3.70
N PHE A 179 -3.15 11.55 4.96
CA PHE A 179 -1.97 12.30 5.42
C PHE A 179 -0.67 11.84 4.75
N GLN A 180 -0.53 10.53 4.50
CA GLN A 180 0.62 9.98 3.78
C GLN A 180 0.66 10.46 2.32
N PHE A 181 -0.49 10.51 1.64
CA PHE A 181 -0.56 11.08 0.29
C PHE A 181 -0.29 12.57 0.27
N LEU A 182 -0.78 13.32 1.26
CA LEU A 182 -0.44 14.75 1.39
C LEU A 182 1.08 14.96 1.57
N ALA A 183 1.71 14.16 2.43
CA ALA A 183 3.16 14.20 2.60
C ALA A 183 3.93 13.74 1.34
N ALA A 184 3.41 12.74 0.62
CA ALA A 184 3.97 12.33 -0.67
C ALA A 184 3.89 13.47 -1.70
N ILE A 185 2.74 14.16 -1.81
CA ILE A 185 2.55 15.33 -2.67
C ILE A 185 3.57 16.43 -2.32
N LEU A 186 3.77 16.72 -1.04
CA LEU A 186 4.75 17.72 -0.59
C LEU A 186 6.19 17.39 -1.02
N VAL A 187 6.55 16.10 -1.09
CA VAL A 187 7.89 15.65 -1.52
C VAL A 187 8.00 15.59 -3.04
N LEU A 188 6.93 15.15 -3.71
CA LEU A 188 6.89 14.99 -5.16
C LEU A 188 6.78 16.33 -5.90
N THR A 189 6.10 17.32 -5.34
CA THR A 189 5.91 18.65 -5.94
C THR A 189 7.25 19.34 -6.26
N PRO A 190 8.17 19.55 -5.30
CA PRO A 190 9.45 20.18 -5.60
C PRO A 190 10.29 19.34 -6.55
N TYR A 191 10.23 18.01 -6.44
CA TYR A 191 10.93 17.12 -7.38
C TYR A 191 10.48 17.36 -8.82
N VAL A 192 9.16 17.33 -9.08
CA VAL A 192 8.59 17.56 -10.41
C VAL A 192 8.88 18.97 -10.93
N CYS A 193 8.78 19.98 -10.06
CA CYS A 193 9.11 21.36 -10.43
C CYS A 193 10.58 21.52 -10.85
N LEU A 194 11.50 20.79 -10.23
CA LEU A 194 12.93 20.84 -10.55
C LEU A 194 13.31 20.01 -11.78
N THR A 195 12.58 18.92 -12.07
CA THR A 195 12.92 18.00 -13.17
C THR A 195 12.28 18.34 -14.53
N GLY A 196 11.54 19.46 -14.65
CA GLY A 196 11.13 19.97 -15.96
C GLY A 196 9.63 20.17 -16.23
N GLY A 197 8.78 20.29 -15.21
CA GLY A 197 7.45 20.91 -15.36
C GLY A 197 6.31 20.00 -15.88
N SER A 198 5.09 20.55 -15.91
CA SER A 198 3.83 19.81 -16.13
C SER A 198 3.53 19.54 -17.62
N HIS A 199 3.70 18.29 -18.05
CA HIS A 199 3.35 17.81 -19.39
C HIS A 199 1.89 17.36 -19.48
N LEU A 200 1.09 17.66 -18.46
CA LEU A 200 -0.31 17.23 -18.37
C LEU A 200 -1.18 17.72 -19.54
N LEU A 201 -0.84 18.88 -20.12
CA LEU A 201 -1.57 19.48 -21.24
C LEU A 201 -1.22 18.85 -22.60
N ASP A 202 -0.10 18.15 -22.69
CA ASP A 202 0.36 17.48 -23.92
C ASP A 202 -0.14 16.03 -24.01
N MET A 203 -0.92 15.59 -23.02
CA MET A 203 -1.45 14.23 -22.96
C MET A 203 -2.64 14.03 -23.90
N ASP A 204 -2.66 12.88 -24.56
CA ASP A 204 -3.82 12.44 -25.32
C ASP A 204 -4.97 12.01 -24.40
N ALA A 205 -6.18 11.90 -24.97
CA ALA A 205 -7.36 11.51 -24.20
C ALA A 205 -7.21 10.13 -23.54
N LEU A 206 -6.48 9.21 -24.18
CA LEU A 206 -6.21 7.88 -23.63
C LEU A 206 -5.30 7.95 -22.39
N GLY A 207 -4.22 8.72 -22.44
CA GLY A 207 -3.33 8.96 -21.31
C GLY A 207 -4.07 9.59 -20.13
N VAL A 208 -4.97 10.55 -20.38
CA VAL A 208 -5.78 11.19 -19.32
C VAL A 208 -6.73 10.18 -18.66
N ILE A 209 -7.42 9.36 -19.45
CA ILE A 209 -8.30 8.30 -18.93
C ILE A 209 -7.48 7.30 -18.10
N ASN A 210 -6.34 6.84 -18.60
CA ASN A 210 -5.46 5.92 -17.87
C ASN A 210 -4.96 6.52 -16.56
N LEU A 211 -4.58 7.80 -16.56
CA LEU A 211 -4.16 8.52 -15.35
C LEU A 211 -5.28 8.62 -14.32
N LEU A 212 -6.51 8.92 -14.76
CA LEU A 212 -7.68 8.95 -13.87
C LEU A 212 -7.99 7.56 -13.29
N VAL A 213 -7.91 6.50 -14.10
CA VAL A 213 -8.09 5.12 -13.63
C VAL A 213 -7.00 4.77 -12.60
N VAL A 214 -5.73 5.08 -12.88
CA VAL A 214 -4.63 4.82 -11.93
C VAL A 214 -4.77 5.65 -10.65
N GLY A 215 -5.17 6.91 -10.74
CA GLY A 215 -5.33 7.80 -9.59
C GLY A 215 -6.54 7.44 -8.72
N VAL A 216 -7.72 7.33 -9.32
CA VAL A 216 -8.98 7.08 -8.57
C VAL A 216 -9.09 5.61 -8.19
N PHE A 217 -9.03 4.71 -9.16
CA PHE A 217 -9.33 3.30 -8.94
C PHE A 217 -8.17 2.56 -8.28
N HIS A 218 -6.98 2.57 -8.89
CA HIS A 218 -5.83 1.88 -8.29
C HIS A 218 -5.35 2.58 -7.02
N THR A 219 -5.16 3.90 -7.02
CA THR A 219 -4.50 4.58 -5.89
C THR A 219 -5.47 5.02 -4.80
N GLY A 220 -6.67 5.49 -5.14
CA GLY A 220 -7.68 5.89 -4.15
C GLY A 220 -8.44 4.68 -3.58
N ILE A 221 -9.25 4.04 -4.43
CA ILE A 221 -10.21 3.01 -4.01
C ILE A 221 -9.47 1.76 -3.52
N CYS A 222 -8.52 1.21 -4.28
CA CYS A 222 -7.86 -0.03 -3.90
C CYS A 222 -6.99 0.12 -2.64
N TYR A 223 -6.34 1.28 -2.42
CA TYR A 223 -5.63 1.53 -1.14
C TYR A 223 -6.60 1.60 0.04
N CYS A 224 -7.75 2.26 -0.11
CA CYS A 224 -8.77 2.28 0.94
C CYS A 224 -9.29 0.87 1.25
N MET A 225 -9.59 0.06 0.22
CA MET A 225 -9.98 -1.35 0.38
C MET A 225 -8.88 -2.16 1.07
N TYR A 226 -7.64 -2.01 0.63
CA TYR A 226 -6.47 -2.68 1.21
C TYR A 226 -6.34 -2.34 2.70
N PHE A 227 -6.18 -1.07 3.05
CA PHE A 227 -5.98 -0.66 4.45
C PHE A 227 -7.20 -0.93 5.34
N SER A 228 -8.42 -0.88 4.78
CA SER A 228 -9.64 -1.29 5.49
C SER A 228 -9.62 -2.80 5.81
N SER A 229 -9.25 -3.63 4.83
CA SER A 229 -9.21 -5.08 4.99
C SER A 229 -8.19 -5.52 6.06
N LEU A 230 -7.05 -4.83 6.16
CA LEU A 230 -6.01 -5.11 7.15
C LEU A 230 -6.51 -4.99 8.60
N ARG A 231 -7.58 -4.23 8.86
CA ARG A 231 -8.17 -4.12 10.19
C ARG A 231 -8.92 -5.39 10.62
N TYR A 232 -9.40 -6.17 9.65
CA TYR A 232 -10.27 -7.33 9.91
C TYR A 232 -9.62 -8.67 9.57
N LEU A 233 -8.44 -8.65 8.95
CA LEU A 233 -7.67 -9.83 8.59
C LEU A 233 -6.49 -10.00 9.56
N LYS A 234 -6.17 -11.25 9.87
CA LYS A 234 -4.94 -11.55 10.62
C LYS A 234 -3.74 -11.24 9.72
N GLY A 235 -2.64 -10.73 10.28
CA GLY A 235 -1.45 -10.32 9.49
C GLY A 235 -0.95 -11.30 8.42
N GLN A 236 -0.89 -12.61 8.67
CA GLN A 236 -0.50 -13.63 7.67
C GLN A 236 -1.55 -13.83 6.60
N GLU A 237 -2.84 -13.76 6.95
CA GLU A 237 -3.87 -13.88 5.94
C GLU A 237 -3.78 -12.71 4.97
N ALA A 238 -3.56 -11.51 5.50
CA ALA A 238 -3.28 -10.35 4.67
C ALA A 238 -2.01 -10.52 3.82
N SER A 239 -0.90 -10.96 4.42
CA SER A 239 0.38 -11.11 3.68
C SER A 239 0.28 -12.16 2.58
N ILE A 240 -0.33 -13.32 2.83
CA ILE A 240 -0.54 -14.37 1.81
C ILE A 240 -1.40 -13.84 0.66
N LEU A 241 -2.48 -13.15 0.97
CA LEU A 241 -3.38 -12.60 -0.05
C LEU A 241 -2.70 -11.46 -0.85
N SER A 242 -1.69 -10.78 -0.27
CA SER A 242 -0.88 -9.80 -0.99
C SER A 242 0.01 -10.39 -2.10
N TYR A 243 0.28 -11.70 -2.10
CA TYR A 243 1.01 -12.34 -3.21
C TYR A 243 0.16 -12.50 -4.49
N ILE A 244 -1.12 -12.14 -4.45
CA ILE A 244 -1.93 -12.07 -5.67
C ILE A 244 -1.40 -10.97 -6.60
N ASP A 245 -0.98 -9.83 -6.04
CA ASP A 245 -0.43 -8.69 -6.78
C ASP A 245 0.77 -9.06 -7.69
N PRO A 246 1.88 -9.67 -7.19
CA PRO A 246 2.99 -10.06 -8.07
C PRO A 246 2.57 -11.05 -9.15
N LEU A 247 1.70 -12.00 -8.83
CA LEU A 247 1.26 -13.02 -9.77
C LEU A 247 0.43 -12.42 -10.91
N VAL A 248 -0.48 -11.50 -10.57
CA VAL A 248 -1.27 -10.78 -11.57
C VAL A 248 -0.40 -9.85 -12.40
N ALA A 249 0.55 -9.14 -11.79
CA ALA A 249 1.48 -8.28 -12.51
C ALA A 249 2.31 -9.04 -13.56
N ILE A 250 2.83 -10.21 -13.21
CA ILE A 250 3.56 -11.08 -14.13
C ILE A 250 2.64 -11.58 -15.25
N LEU A 251 1.42 -12.01 -14.91
CA LEU A 251 0.45 -12.47 -15.92
C LEU A 251 0.10 -11.36 -16.91
N VAL A 252 -0.15 -10.15 -16.43
CA VAL A 252 -0.45 -8.97 -17.24
C VAL A 252 0.75 -8.58 -18.11
N SER A 253 1.96 -8.64 -17.55
CA SER A 253 3.23 -8.44 -18.28
C SER A 253 3.36 -9.38 -19.49
N VAL A 254 3.09 -10.68 -19.33
CA VAL A 254 3.19 -11.63 -20.44
C VAL A 254 2.03 -11.47 -21.44
N THR A 255 0.81 -11.30 -20.94
CA THR A 255 -0.41 -11.40 -21.77
C THR A 255 -0.81 -10.11 -22.46
N PHE A 256 -0.74 -8.98 -21.76
CA PHE A 256 -1.17 -7.66 -22.27
C PHE A 256 0.01 -6.84 -22.78
N LEU A 257 1.17 -6.95 -22.12
CA LEU A 257 2.37 -6.21 -22.50
C LEU A 257 3.27 -7.00 -23.46
N HIS A 258 2.95 -8.27 -23.72
CA HIS A 258 3.70 -9.19 -24.58
C HIS A 258 5.19 -9.29 -24.22
N GLU A 259 5.51 -9.14 -22.92
CA GLU A 259 6.88 -9.28 -22.43
C GLU A 259 7.28 -10.75 -22.43
N THR A 260 8.49 -11.04 -22.92
CA THR A 260 9.04 -12.39 -22.88
C THR A 260 9.62 -12.68 -21.50
N ILE A 261 9.11 -13.72 -20.84
CA ILE A 261 9.65 -14.18 -19.56
C ILE A 261 10.46 -15.43 -19.77
N THR A 262 11.68 -15.40 -19.26
CA THR A 262 12.63 -16.51 -19.32
C THR A 262 12.36 -17.54 -18.22
N VAL A 263 12.77 -18.79 -18.46
CA VAL A 263 12.66 -19.88 -17.45
C VAL A 263 13.31 -19.48 -16.12
N PHE A 264 14.42 -18.77 -16.19
CA PHE A 264 15.15 -18.34 -15.01
C PHE A 264 14.45 -17.20 -14.24
N GLN A 265 13.75 -16.28 -14.91
CA GLN A 265 12.89 -15.29 -14.23
C GLN A 265 11.71 -15.98 -13.52
N VAL A 266 11.15 -17.03 -14.12
CA VAL A 266 10.10 -17.86 -13.47
C VAL A 266 10.66 -18.54 -12.22
N VAL A 267 11.82 -19.21 -12.35
CA VAL A 267 12.46 -19.90 -11.22
C VAL A 267 12.87 -18.89 -10.13
N GLY A 268 13.51 -17.79 -10.52
CA GLY A 268 14.01 -16.78 -9.60
C GLY A 268 12.89 -16.01 -8.91
N GLY A 269 11.85 -15.63 -9.63
CA GLY A 269 10.62 -15.07 -9.07
C GLY A 269 9.91 -16.05 -8.14
N GLY A 270 9.85 -17.32 -8.52
CA GLY A 270 9.35 -18.40 -7.67
C GLY A 270 10.14 -18.55 -6.37
N MET A 271 11.47 -18.39 -6.41
CA MET A 271 12.32 -18.38 -5.21
C MET A 271 12.04 -17.16 -4.34
N ILE A 272 12.01 -15.95 -4.90
CA ILE A 272 11.73 -14.71 -4.15
C ILE A 272 10.38 -14.83 -3.44
N LEU A 273 9.31 -15.11 -4.19
CA LEU A 273 7.96 -15.15 -3.63
C LEU A 273 7.78 -16.37 -2.70
N GLY A 274 8.23 -17.55 -3.13
CA GLY A 274 8.07 -18.80 -2.39
C GLY A 274 8.76 -18.79 -1.03
N PHE A 275 10.04 -18.38 -0.97
CA PHE A 275 10.77 -18.34 0.31
C PHE A 275 10.28 -17.24 1.24
N THR A 276 9.74 -16.15 0.68
CA THR A 276 9.10 -15.09 1.47
C THR A 276 7.79 -15.59 2.09
N VAL A 277 6.92 -16.27 1.33
CA VAL A 277 5.70 -16.89 1.87
C VAL A 277 6.05 -17.92 2.95
N VAL A 278 7.04 -18.79 2.69
CA VAL A 278 7.49 -19.80 3.64
C VAL A 278 7.97 -19.16 4.95
N ASN A 279 8.67 -18.03 4.86
CA ASN A 279 9.11 -17.28 6.02
C ASN A 279 7.90 -16.75 6.83
N GLU A 280 6.96 -16.09 6.16
CA GLU A 280 5.79 -15.46 6.78
C GLU A 280 4.81 -16.45 7.40
N VAL A 281 4.53 -17.57 6.73
CA VAL A 281 3.60 -18.62 7.21
C VAL A 281 4.04 -19.20 8.54
N ARG A 282 5.36 -19.26 8.80
CA ARG A 282 5.91 -20.12 9.85
C ARG A 282 6.75 -19.43 10.90
N MET A 283 7.01 -18.12 10.74
CA MET A 283 7.14 -17.18 11.86
C MET A 283 6.03 -17.36 12.91
N ARG A 284 4.85 -17.84 12.50
CA ARG A 284 3.71 -18.14 13.37
C ARG A 284 3.77 -19.48 14.10
N ALA A 285 4.42 -20.50 13.55
CA ALA A 285 4.44 -21.82 14.19
C ALA A 285 5.54 -21.92 15.27
N GLY A 286 6.47 -20.97 15.30
CA GLY A 286 7.65 -20.98 16.16
C GLY A 286 7.55 -20.20 17.47
N GLY A 287 6.36 -19.77 17.91
CA GLY A 287 6.20 -19.13 19.22
C GLY A 287 6.56 -17.64 19.27
N GLY A 288 6.02 -16.85 18.34
CA GLY A 288 5.69 -15.47 18.66
C GLY A 288 4.32 -15.48 19.31
N ASP A 289 4.27 -15.39 20.64
CA ASP A 289 3.03 -15.07 21.36
C ASP A 289 2.39 -13.86 20.64
N PRO A 290 1.07 -13.86 20.35
CA PRO A 290 0.46 -12.68 19.77
C PRO A 290 0.77 -11.53 20.71
N ASP A 291 1.32 -10.43 20.19
CA ASP A 291 1.46 -9.21 20.97
C ASP A 291 0.12 -8.96 21.67
N PRO A 292 0.03 -8.91 23.02
CA PRO A 292 -1.21 -8.64 23.73
C PRO A 292 -1.91 -7.35 23.24
N ARG A 293 -1.18 -6.50 22.50
CA ARG A 293 -1.60 -5.24 21.89
C ARG A 293 -2.30 -5.39 20.52
N GLU A 294 -2.28 -6.56 19.88
CA GLU A 294 -3.08 -6.85 18.67
C GLU A 294 -4.52 -7.28 19.04
N ALA A 295 -4.72 -7.79 20.26
CA ALA A 295 -6.02 -8.17 20.81
C ALA A 295 -6.84 -6.99 21.37
N ALA A 296 -6.22 -5.81 21.54
CA ALA A 296 -6.79 -4.67 22.27
C ALA A 296 -7.17 -3.47 21.38
N VAL A 297 -7.57 -3.70 20.12
CA VAL A 297 -8.35 -2.69 19.38
C VAL A 297 -9.81 -2.90 19.77
N PRO A 298 -10.40 -2.12 20.69
CA PRO A 298 -11.82 -2.20 20.94
C PRO A 298 -12.54 -1.92 19.62
N ALA A 299 -13.49 -2.79 19.27
CA ALA A 299 -14.38 -2.62 18.14
C ALA A 299 -15.28 -1.39 18.35
N ALA A 300 -14.72 -0.19 18.23
CA ALA A 300 -15.46 1.05 18.19
C ALA A 300 -15.91 1.28 16.75
N HIS A 301 -17.09 0.73 16.45
CA HIS A 301 -18.18 1.24 15.62
C HIS A 301 -18.95 0.05 15.04
N PRO A 302 -20.28 -0.03 15.25
CA PRO A 302 -21.07 -1.15 14.76
C PRO A 302 -21.05 -1.21 13.23
N PRO A 303 -21.22 -2.41 12.64
CA PRO A 303 -21.21 -2.59 11.20
C PRO A 303 -22.31 -1.78 10.50
N PHE A 304 -21.94 -1.30 9.32
CA PHE A 304 -22.75 -0.79 8.21
C PHE A 304 -24.12 -1.51 8.04
N THR A 305 -25.11 -1.20 8.89
CA THR A 305 -26.52 -1.58 8.66
C THR A 305 -27.43 -0.80 9.62
N ARG A 306 -27.91 0.35 9.16
CA ARG A 306 -29.23 0.97 9.42
C ARG A 306 -29.16 2.49 9.29
N CYS A 307 -29.41 2.98 8.08
CA CYS A 307 -30.04 4.28 7.85
C CYS A 307 -30.94 4.17 6.60
N ILE A 308 -31.77 3.13 6.55
CA ILE A 308 -32.95 3.08 5.70
C ILE A 308 -34.04 2.39 6.50
N SER A 309 -34.78 3.15 7.30
CA SER A 309 -36.20 2.90 7.61
C SER A 309 -36.73 4.06 8.45
N ASN A 310 -37.88 4.59 8.00
CA ASN A 310 -38.81 5.45 8.74
C ASN A 310 -38.57 6.96 8.69
N ALA A 311 -38.57 7.52 7.48
CA ALA A 311 -39.14 8.84 7.22
C ALA A 311 -40.52 8.67 6.56
N SER A 312 -41.47 8.05 7.26
CA SER A 312 -42.87 7.93 6.82
C SER A 312 -43.76 7.43 7.96
N ALA A 313 -43.90 8.24 9.03
CA ALA A 313 -45.06 8.26 9.92
C ALA A 313 -44.86 9.32 11.02
N VAL A 314 -45.07 10.60 10.68
CA VAL A 314 -45.45 11.60 11.69
C VAL A 314 -46.63 12.38 11.13
N SER A 315 -47.80 11.74 11.20
CA SER A 315 -49.08 12.43 11.23
C SER A 315 -49.51 12.56 12.68
N SER A 316 -49.90 13.79 13.06
CA SER A 316 -50.81 14.15 14.16
C SER A 316 -50.37 13.88 15.62
N LEU A 317 -49.93 14.92 16.34
CA LEU A 317 -50.67 15.59 17.44
C LEU A 317 -49.75 16.50 18.31
N PRO A 318 -50.28 17.55 18.97
CA PRO A 318 -49.51 18.64 19.55
C PRO A 318 -49.28 18.52 21.07
N GLY A 319 -48.18 19.13 21.56
CA GLY A 319 -48.11 19.69 22.91
C GLY A 319 -47.11 19.04 23.88
N LYS A 320 -46.45 19.94 24.64
CA LYS A 320 -45.70 19.79 25.90
C LYS A 320 -44.17 19.73 25.84
N GLU A 321 -43.61 20.84 26.30
CA GLU A 321 -42.30 21.03 26.93
C GLU A 321 -41.88 19.88 27.85
N LYS A 322 -40.56 19.63 27.91
CA LYS A 322 -39.80 19.54 29.18
C LYS A 322 -38.29 19.52 28.96
N ASN A 323 -37.63 20.54 29.48
CA ASN A 323 -36.23 20.61 29.93
C ASN A 323 -35.88 19.44 30.86
N ILE A 324 -34.71 18.79 30.69
CA ILE A 324 -33.82 18.34 31.79
C ILE A 324 -32.34 18.31 31.30
N PRO A 325 -31.38 18.93 32.03
CA PRO A 325 -29.94 18.84 31.81
C PRO A 325 -29.20 17.92 32.82
N CYS A 326 -27.87 17.82 32.65
CA CYS A 326 -26.81 17.52 33.66
C CYS A 326 -26.20 16.10 33.82
N GLN A 327 -24.86 16.14 33.74
CA GLN A 327 -23.85 15.55 34.65
C GLN A 327 -23.35 14.10 34.47
N SER A 328 -22.12 14.03 33.94
CA SER A 328 -20.90 13.49 34.56
C SER A 328 -21.02 12.53 35.74
N VAL A 329 -20.52 11.29 35.57
CA VAL A 329 -19.96 10.49 36.66
C VAL A 329 -18.65 9.83 36.19
N VAL A 330 -17.56 10.24 36.84
CA VAL A 330 -16.25 9.59 36.88
C VAL A 330 -16.13 8.91 38.26
N LYS A 331 -15.69 7.65 38.31
CA LYS A 331 -14.96 6.97 39.42
C LYS A 331 -14.60 5.55 38.93
N ILE A 332 -13.36 5.28 38.52
CA ILE A 332 -12.17 4.84 39.30
C ILE A 332 -12.34 3.41 39.88
N THR A 333 -11.40 2.55 39.44
CA THR A 333 -10.87 1.20 39.82
C THR A 333 -10.94 0.76 41.30
N PRO A 334 -10.44 -0.44 41.73
CA PRO A 334 -9.77 -1.58 41.03
C PRO A 334 -10.27 -2.99 41.45
N TYR A 335 -9.83 -4.05 40.74
CA TYR A 335 -9.10 -5.23 41.25
C TYR A 335 -8.44 -5.95 40.06
#